data_AF-A0A7S4RFT1-F1
#
_entry.id   AF-A0A7S4RFT1-F1
#
_cell.length_a   1.000
_cell.length_b   1.000
_cell.length_c   1.000
_cell.angle_alpha   90.00
_cell.angle_beta   90.00
_cell.angle_gamma   90.00
#
_symmetry.space_group_name_H-M   'P 1'
#
loop_
_entity.id
_entity.type
_entity.pdbx_description
1 polymer ?
#
loop_
_entity_poly.entity_id
_entity_poly.type
_entity_poly.pdbx_seq_one_letter_code
_entity_poly.pdbx_strand_id
1 'polypeptide(L)'
;FVMLFLTPMRPYLHTKEWIPHWVHTGHLHISGLKMSKSLKNFITVRQLLSDGDTSVKEQNESDLSSSLSPSSSSLSSVADDFRLWCLGLSGSYRGPATYSERRLEEARTLRGRIVRFLLDGEEWIRESSNGCHQPPRLWGTAEHNLFQISTEVSSKCDLAIIGCASLEGSSSNNDNSVESSKTMASYDFDGSVIVHEMVRLAEAGSAYVSSSKVGDHPVEALQGSIDLLRKKLSLFGFTDRTVRAGIVRSVGVSGDDGHGSSIKGGERALADELVSFRSAIRKAALSHIRSGDSSVSKTNTNKAINDILKLCDAARDRTLPALGLDISDSDVEGGEKSQWRFCVPRNSASSDLETVSKNQRKPTVPKVVPVKDMFRVGQYEGMFSQYDDEGMPTHNSDGSEVSNRLRKKLKKKRDKFTKKS
;
A
#
# COMPACT_ATOMS: atom_id res chain seq x y z
N PHE A 1 12.38 1.15 28.67
CA PHE A 1 13.83 1.39 28.73
C PHE A 1 14.11 2.90 28.69
N VAL A 2 13.44 3.67 29.56
CA VAL A 2 13.58 5.15 29.67
C VAL A 2 13.77 5.59 31.13
N MET A 3 13.79 4.65 32.08
CA MET A 3 13.88 4.98 33.51
C MET A 3 15.32 5.08 34.05
N LEU A 4 16.35 5.11 33.17
CA LEU A 4 17.75 4.89 33.56
C LEU A 4 18.77 5.93 33.08
N PHE A 5 18.33 7.10 32.57
CA PHE A 5 19.25 8.17 32.15
C PHE A 5 19.02 9.52 32.85
N LEU A 6 18.32 9.53 34.00
CA LEU A 6 18.13 10.73 34.81
C LEU A 6 18.80 10.59 36.18
N THR A 7 20.02 10.03 36.22
CA THR A 7 20.91 10.33 37.34
C THR A 7 21.19 11.84 37.26
N PRO A 8 20.93 12.63 38.31
CA PRO A 8 20.98 14.08 38.20
C PRO A 8 22.43 14.54 38.01
N MET A 9 22.85 14.74 36.76
CA MET A 9 24.04 15.51 36.45
C MET A 9 23.73 16.99 36.68
N ARG A 10 23.93 17.38 37.94
CA ARG A 10 24.24 18.70 38.49
C ARG A 10 23.11 19.58 39.06
N PRO A 11 23.31 20.11 40.28
CA PRO A 11 22.62 21.27 40.84
C PRO A 11 23.19 22.63 40.35
N TYR A 12 23.75 22.72 39.13
CA TYR A 12 24.57 23.89 38.70
C TYR A 12 24.14 24.57 37.39
N LEU A 13 22.89 24.41 36.96
CA LEU A 13 22.33 25.25 35.90
C LEU A 13 21.09 25.95 36.43
N HIS A 14 21.18 27.28 36.59
CA HIS A 14 20.05 28.19 36.87
C HIS A 14 19.09 28.29 35.68
N THR A 15 18.75 27.17 35.04
CA THR A 15 17.79 27.09 33.94
C THR A 15 16.53 26.41 34.45
N LYS A 16 15.37 27.00 34.15
CA LYS A 16 14.07 26.66 34.74
C LYS A 16 13.57 25.23 34.45
N GLU A 17 14.11 24.52 33.46
CA GLU A 17 13.86 23.11 33.16
C GLU A 17 14.94 22.58 32.18
N TRP A 18 15.39 21.32 32.33
CA TRP A 18 16.45 20.74 31.48
C TRP A 18 15.93 20.30 30.10
N ILE A 19 14.74 19.69 30.03
CA ILE A 19 14.13 19.19 28.80
C ILE A 19 12.64 19.61 28.79
N PRO A 20 12.22 20.50 27.88
CA PRO A 20 10.86 21.06 27.87
C PRO A 20 9.81 20.10 27.30
N HIS A 21 10.22 19.17 26.42
CA HIS A 21 9.31 18.24 25.74
C HIS A 21 9.89 16.83 25.70
N TRP A 22 9.10 15.88 26.20
CA TRP A 22 9.39 14.46 26.11
C TRP A 22 8.44 13.80 25.13
N VAL A 23 9.00 13.15 24.10
CA VAL A 23 8.22 12.42 23.10
C VAL A 23 8.42 10.93 23.33
N HIS A 24 7.32 10.21 23.49
CA HIS A 24 7.31 8.76 23.62
C HIS A 24 6.47 8.15 22.51
N THR A 25 7.03 7.11 21.88
CA THR A 25 6.33 6.33 20.87
C THR A 25 5.64 5.14 21.50
N GLY A 26 4.51 4.75 20.91
CA GLY A 26 3.77 3.58 21.31
C GLY A 26 4.52 2.29 21.04
N HIS A 27 4.01 1.19 21.61
CA HIS A 27 4.63 -0.11 21.43
C HIS A 27 4.15 -0.80 20.16
N LEU A 28 5.09 -1.40 19.45
CA LEU A 28 4.81 -2.31 18.36
C LEU A 28 4.33 -3.67 18.89
N HIS A 29 3.28 -4.20 18.28
CA HIS A 29 2.70 -5.50 18.56
C HIS A 29 2.73 -6.37 17.31
N ILE A 30 2.81 -7.69 17.51
CA ILE A 30 2.60 -8.70 16.47
C ILE A 30 1.64 -9.74 17.05
N SER A 31 0.61 -10.10 16.28
CA SER A 31 -0.43 -11.05 16.73
C SER A 31 -1.03 -10.68 18.10
N GLY A 32 -1.24 -9.38 18.34
CA GLY A 32 -1.80 -8.86 19.59
C GLY A 32 -0.86 -8.86 20.81
N LEU A 33 0.38 -9.31 20.67
CA LEU A 33 1.40 -9.33 21.73
C LEU A 33 2.46 -8.25 21.47
N LYS A 34 2.98 -7.63 22.53
CA LYS A 34 4.09 -6.68 22.41
C LYS A 34 5.29 -7.38 21.77
N MET A 35 5.83 -6.78 20.72
CA MET A 35 7.03 -7.29 20.05
C MET A 35 8.24 -7.14 20.98
N SER A 36 8.93 -8.23 21.30
CA SER A 36 10.17 -8.17 22.06
C SER A 36 11.10 -9.35 21.76
N LYS A 37 12.41 -9.11 21.95
CA LYS A 37 13.42 -10.18 21.89
C LYS A 37 13.17 -11.27 22.93
N SER A 38 12.71 -10.90 24.13
CA SER A 38 12.44 -11.85 25.22
C SER A 38 11.25 -12.78 24.95
N LEU A 39 10.24 -12.29 24.24
CA LEU A 39 9.08 -13.08 23.80
C LEU A 39 9.36 -13.83 22.49
N LYS A 40 10.55 -13.63 21.88
CA LYS A 40 10.96 -14.18 20.59
C LYS A 40 9.92 -13.97 19.47
N ASN A 41 9.09 -12.93 19.59
CA ASN A 41 8.02 -12.60 18.65
C ASN A 41 8.37 -11.32 17.89
N PHE A 42 9.51 -11.30 17.20
CA PHE A 42 9.98 -10.13 16.47
C PHE A 42 10.39 -10.50 15.05
N ILE A 43 10.17 -9.56 14.14
CA ILE A 43 10.74 -9.58 12.79
C ILE A 43 11.88 -8.55 12.74
N THR A 44 13.00 -8.92 12.16
CA THR A 44 14.08 -7.95 11.95
C THR A 44 13.81 -7.15 10.68
N VAL A 45 14.31 -5.91 10.61
CA VAL A 45 14.24 -5.11 9.37
C VAL A 45 14.90 -5.85 8.20
N ARG A 46 16.02 -6.53 8.44
CA ARG A 46 16.68 -7.36 7.42
C ARG A 46 15.78 -8.46 6.88
N GLN A 47 15.11 -9.20 7.77
CA GLN A 47 14.17 -10.24 7.39
C GLN A 47 12.99 -9.65 6.58
N LEU A 48 12.36 -8.59 7.09
CA LEU A 48 11.26 -7.90 6.41
C LEU A 48 11.63 -7.49 4.98
N LEU A 49 12.83 -6.91 4.79
CA LEU A 49 13.30 -6.47 3.48
C LEU A 49 13.70 -7.64 2.56
N SER A 50 14.19 -8.75 3.12
CA SER A 50 14.56 -9.94 2.35
C SER A 50 13.33 -10.73 1.89
N ASP A 51 12.33 -10.89 2.76
CA ASP A 51 11.13 -11.69 2.45
C ASP A 51 10.34 -11.09 1.27
N GLY A 52 10.37 -9.77 1.09
CA GLY A 52 9.75 -9.14 -0.07
C GLY A 52 10.53 -9.29 -1.39
N ASP A 53 11.83 -9.59 -1.35
CA ASP A 53 12.62 -9.99 -2.52
C ASP A 53 12.49 -11.50 -2.82
N THR A 54 12.04 -12.31 -1.84
CA THR A 54 12.15 -13.78 -1.89
C THR A 54 10.81 -14.52 -1.98
N SER A 55 9.71 -13.85 -2.31
CA SER A 55 8.35 -14.43 -2.35
C SER A 55 8.08 -15.53 -3.40
N VAL A 56 9.12 -16.24 -3.89
CA VAL A 56 9.04 -17.45 -4.73
C VAL A 56 9.98 -18.58 -4.25
N LYS A 57 10.31 -18.68 -2.95
CA LYS A 57 11.11 -19.82 -2.44
C LYS A 57 10.36 -20.72 -1.46
N GLU A 58 9.36 -21.44 -1.95
CA GLU A 58 8.98 -22.79 -1.49
C GLU A 58 8.38 -23.48 -2.75
N GLN A 59 8.82 -24.61 -3.29
CA GLN A 59 9.55 -25.78 -2.79
C GLN A 59 10.42 -26.35 -3.93
N ASN A 60 11.69 -26.64 -3.65
CA ASN A 60 12.51 -27.73 -4.22
C ASN A 60 13.99 -27.41 -3.94
N GLU A 61 14.52 -27.97 -2.85
CA GLU A 61 15.96 -28.12 -2.70
C GLU A 61 16.43 -29.30 -3.54
N SER A 62 17.09 -29.01 -4.65
CA SER A 62 18.32 -29.65 -5.10
C SER A 62 18.63 -29.06 -6.48
N ASP A 63 19.50 -28.05 -6.53
CA ASP A 63 20.61 -27.99 -7.48
C ASP A 63 21.31 -26.63 -7.42
N LEU A 64 22.62 -26.73 -7.27
CA LEU A 64 23.58 -25.65 -7.18
C LEU A 64 23.91 -25.13 -8.59
N SER A 65 23.20 -24.10 -9.08
CA SER A 65 23.70 -23.30 -10.21
C SER A 65 23.05 -21.91 -10.31
N SER A 66 23.93 -20.89 -10.32
CA SER A 66 23.76 -19.56 -10.93
C SER A 66 22.56 -18.69 -10.50
N SER A 67 22.92 -17.66 -9.74
CA SER A 67 22.20 -16.43 -9.42
C SER A 67 21.50 -15.76 -10.60
N LEU A 68 20.21 -16.02 -10.76
CA LEU A 68 19.26 -15.11 -11.39
C LEU A 68 18.02 -15.06 -10.49
N SER A 69 17.93 -14.03 -9.66
CA SER A 69 16.76 -13.75 -8.83
C SER A 69 15.56 -13.39 -9.72
N PRO A 70 14.39 -14.04 -9.56
CA PRO A 70 13.23 -13.78 -10.40
C PRO A 70 12.62 -12.40 -10.06
N SER A 71 12.89 -11.44 -10.94
CA SER A 71 12.13 -10.20 -11.21
C SER A 71 11.25 -9.63 -10.08
N SER A 72 11.86 -9.02 -9.06
CA SER A 72 11.22 -7.94 -8.32
C SER A 72 10.95 -6.80 -9.30
N SER A 73 9.69 -6.40 -9.51
CA SER A 73 9.38 -5.20 -10.32
C SER A 73 10.25 -4.03 -9.85
N SER A 74 10.87 -3.27 -10.77
CA SER A 74 11.82 -2.18 -10.46
C SER A 74 11.26 -1.13 -9.49
N LEU A 75 9.93 -1.05 -9.44
CA LEU A 75 9.10 -0.12 -8.68
C LEU A 75 8.63 -0.65 -7.32
N SER A 76 8.85 -1.93 -7.00
CA SER A 76 8.55 -2.48 -5.67
C SER A 76 9.60 -2.04 -4.64
N SER A 77 9.15 -1.62 -3.45
CA SER A 77 10.03 -1.14 -2.37
C SER A 77 9.47 -1.48 -0.99
N VAL A 78 9.76 -2.66 -0.46
CA VAL A 78 9.23 -3.10 0.84
C VAL A 78 9.51 -2.09 1.97
N ALA A 79 10.65 -1.39 1.87
CA ALA A 79 11.01 -0.31 2.78
C ALA A 79 10.00 0.85 2.75
N ASP A 80 9.57 1.29 1.57
CA ASP A 80 8.57 2.35 1.42
C ASP A 80 7.17 1.89 1.82
N ASP A 81 6.83 0.61 1.61
CA ASP A 81 5.57 0.03 2.09
C ASP A 81 5.52 0.05 3.62
N PHE A 82 6.61 -0.37 4.27
CA PHE A 82 6.72 -0.33 5.73
C PHE A 82 6.74 1.10 6.27
N ARG A 83 7.39 2.04 5.57
CA ARG A 83 7.38 3.47 5.92
C ARG A 83 5.98 4.06 5.83
N LEU A 84 5.26 3.82 4.73
CA LEU A 84 3.88 4.28 4.56
C LEU A 84 2.97 3.69 5.65
N TRP A 85 3.19 2.42 5.99
CA TRP A 85 2.49 1.77 7.09
C TRP A 85 2.74 2.48 8.44
N CYS A 86 4.00 2.75 8.78
CA CYS A 86 4.38 3.48 10.00
C CYS A 86 3.85 4.92 10.02
N LEU A 87 3.72 5.55 8.85
CA LEU A 87 3.28 6.93 8.74
C LEU A 87 1.78 7.05 9.00
N GLY A 88 0.94 6.30 8.28
CA GLY A 88 -0.51 6.54 8.30
C GLY A 88 -1.40 5.37 8.71
N LEU A 89 -0.93 4.13 8.58
CA LEU A 89 -1.79 2.93 8.76
C LEU A 89 -1.62 2.27 10.14
N SER A 90 -0.51 2.53 10.82
CA SER A 90 -0.26 2.04 12.17
C SER A 90 -1.06 2.77 13.27
N GLY A 91 -1.74 3.86 12.91
CA GLY A 91 -2.37 4.80 13.84
C GLY A 91 -1.39 5.85 14.35
N SER A 92 -1.82 6.67 15.32
CA SER A 92 -0.98 7.71 15.95
C SER A 92 0.31 7.10 16.51
N TYR A 93 1.43 7.81 16.37
CA TYR A 93 2.73 7.40 16.88
C TYR A 93 2.74 7.17 18.40
N ARG A 94 1.79 7.73 19.14
CA ARG A 94 1.60 7.53 20.59
C ARG A 94 0.87 6.24 20.92
N GLY A 95 0.05 5.75 19.99
CA GLY A 95 -0.77 4.56 20.16
C GLY A 95 0.00 3.27 19.92
N PRO A 96 -0.50 2.13 20.43
CA PRO A 96 0.07 0.83 20.08
C PRO A 96 -0.19 0.53 18.59
N ALA A 97 0.88 0.23 17.86
CA ALA A 97 0.80 -0.22 16.47
C ALA A 97 0.81 -1.76 16.42
N THR A 98 -0.01 -2.38 15.57
CA THR A 98 -0.01 -3.84 15.38
C THR A 98 0.42 -4.19 13.96
N TYR A 99 1.60 -4.78 13.85
CA TYR A 99 2.14 -5.32 12.61
C TYR A 99 1.41 -6.61 12.21
N SER A 100 1.12 -6.72 10.91
CA SER A 100 0.70 -7.94 10.23
C SER A 100 0.98 -7.79 8.74
N GLU A 101 1.18 -8.90 8.03
CA GLU A 101 1.40 -8.90 6.58
C GLU A 101 0.25 -8.23 5.82
N ARG A 102 -1.00 -8.48 6.23
CA ARG A 102 -2.18 -7.84 5.64
C ARG A 102 -2.10 -6.32 5.67
N ARG A 103 -1.63 -5.75 6.78
CA ARG A 103 -1.49 -4.28 6.94
C ARG A 103 -0.37 -3.71 6.08
N LEU A 104 0.66 -4.51 5.82
CA LEU A 104 1.72 -4.14 4.90
C LEU A 104 1.26 -4.22 3.44
N GLU A 105 0.41 -5.19 3.11
CA GLU A 105 -0.23 -5.30 1.79
C GLU A 105 -1.20 -4.12 1.51
N GLU A 106 -1.94 -3.67 2.54
CA GLU A 106 -2.72 -2.43 2.47
C GLU A 106 -1.82 -1.23 2.13
N ALA A 107 -0.66 -1.11 2.79
CA ALA A 107 0.31 -0.05 2.49
C ALA A 107 0.87 -0.16 1.07
N ARG A 108 1.19 -1.37 0.62
CA ARG A 108 1.64 -1.65 -0.75
C ARG A 108 0.64 -1.21 -1.80
N THR A 109 -0.65 -1.47 -1.56
CA THR A 109 -1.73 -1.05 -2.44
C THR A 109 -1.82 0.48 -2.53
N LEU A 110 -1.75 1.18 -1.39
CA LEU A 110 -1.79 2.64 -1.35
C LEU A 110 -0.57 3.28 -2.04
N ARG A 111 0.64 2.77 -1.76
CA ARG A 111 1.84 3.22 -2.46
C ARG A 111 1.71 2.99 -3.96
N GLY A 112 1.15 1.84 -4.35
CA GLY A 112 0.88 1.51 -5.74
C GLY A 112 0.04 2.55 -6.48
N ARG A 113 -0.99 3.11 -5.83
CA ARG A 113 -1.81 4.20 -6.39
C ARG A 113 -0.97 5.47 -6.61
N ILE A 114 -0.15 5.83 -5.62
CA ILE A 114 0.75 6.99 -5.69
C ILE A 114 1.75 6.83 -6.84
N VAL A 115 2.46 5.69 -6.89
CA VAL A 115 3.45 5.40 -7.93
C VAL A 115 2.81 5.39 -9.32
N ARG A 116 1.62 4.80 -9.44
CA ARG A 116 0.89 4.78 -10.70
C ARG A 116 0.53 6.19 -11.18
N PHE A 117 0.02 7.04 -10.29
CA PHE A 117 -0.25 8.44 -10.63
C PHE A 117 1.02 9.15 -11.14
N LEU A 118 2.16 8.98 -10.46
CA LEU A 118 3.42 9.59 -10.89
C LEU A 118 3.86 9.09 -12.28
N LEU A 119 3.70 7.79 -12.56
CA LEU A 119 4.06 7.19 -13.86
C LEU A 119 3.16 7.67 -15.00
N ASP A 120 1.85 7.61 -14.79
CA ASP A 120 0.84 7.96 -15.79
C ASP A 120 0.83 9.49 -16.03
N GLY A 121 1.01 10.27 -14.96
CA GLY A 121 1.06 11.73 -15.03
C GLY A 121 2.30 12.27 -15.75
N GLU A 122 3.49 11.75 -15.45
CA GLU A 122 4.72 12.12 -16.17
C GLU A 122 4.63 11.79 -17.66
N GLU A 123 4.04 10.63 -17.97
CA GLU A 123 3.86 10.21 -19.35
C GLU A 123 2.91 11.16 -20.09
N TRP A 124 1.78 11.50 -19.47
CA TRP A 124 0.82 12.44 -20.04
C TRP A 124 1.45 13.82 -20.31
N ILE A 125 2.32 14.31 -19.40
CA ILE A 125 3.03 15.59 -19.57
C ILE A 125 4.04 15.50 -20.72
N ARG A 126 4.79 14.40 -20.79
CA ARG A 126 5.78 14.13 -21.86
C ARG A 126 5.11 14.10 -23.23
N GLU A 127 4.01 13.40 -23.37
CA GLU A 127 3.26 13.31 -24.63
C GLU A 127 2.62 14.66 -25.01
N SER A 128 2.10 15.39 -24.03
CA SER A 128 1.51 16.73 -24.25
C SER A 128 2.56 17.77 -24.67
N SER A 129 3.80 17.64 -24.19
CA SER A 129 4.91 18.54 -24.51
C SER A 129 5.56 18.27 -25.88
N ASN A 130 5.41 17.06 -26.41
CA ASN A 130 5.89 16.70 -27.77
C ASN A 130 4.92 17.14 -28.88
N GLY A 131 3.72 17.60 -28.52
CA GLY A 131 2.78 18.25 -29.43
C GLY A 131 3.23 19.69 -29.75
N CYS A 132 3.24 20.06 -31.03
CA CYS A 132 3.52 21.40 -31.55
C CYS A 132 2.99 22.53 -30.64
N HIS A 133 3.82 23.54 -30.37
CA HIS A 133 3.54 24.74 -29.57
C HIS A 133 2.12 25.27 -29.76
N GLN A 134 1.21 24.83 -28.89
CA GLN A 134 -0.12 25.38 -28.78
C GLN A 134 -0.04 26.68 -27.96
N PRO A 135 -0.86 27.70 -28.30
CA PRO A 135 -0.91 28.93 -27.50
C PRO A 135 -1.28 28.60 -26.04
N PRO A 136 -0.89 29.46 -25.07
CA PRO A 136 -1.18 29.21 -23.65
C PRO A 136 -2.68 28.99 -23.47
N ARG A 137 -3.05 27.75 -23.12
CA ARG A 137 -4.44 27.37 -22.90
C ARG A 137 -4.87 27.90 -21.54
N LEU A 138 -5.99 28.61 -21.50
CA LEU A 138 -6.61 29.03 -20.25
C LEU A 138 -6.99 27.78 -19.43
N TRP A 139 -6.86 27.87 -18.12
CA TRP A 139 -7.31 26.80 -17.22
C TRP A 139 -8.83 26.65 -17.30
N GLY A 140 -9.29 25.43 -17.51
CA GLY A 140 -10.69 25.06 -17.43
C GLY A 140 -11.07 24.62 -16.02
N THR A 141 -12.31 24.16 -15.87
CA THR A 141 -12.84 23.69 -14.59
C THR A 141 -12.06 22.50 -14.03
N ALA A 142 -11.54 21.63 -14.91
CA ALA A 142 -10.76 20.46 -14.50
C ALA A 142 -9.41 20.86 -13.88
N GLU A 143 -8.70 21.79 -14.51
CA GLU A 143 -7.42 22.33 -14.02
C GLU A 143 -7.61 23.07 -12.70
N HIS A 144 -8.64 23.93 -12.63
CA HIS A 144 -8.96 24.68 -11.41
C HIS A 144 -9.30 23.75 -10.24
N ASN A 145 -10.08 22.68 -10.49
CA ASN A 145 -10.39 21.70 -9.47
C ASN A 145 -9.14 20.94 -8.99
N LEU A 146 -8.30 20.47 -9.92
CA LEU A 146 -7.06 19.79 -9.56
C LEU A 146 -6.11 20.70 -8.76
N PHE A 147 -5.96 21.95 -9.18
CA PHE A 147 -5.17 22.95 -8.46
C PHE A 147 -5.72 23.23 -7.05
N GLN A 148 -7.05 23.34 -6.92
CA GLN A 148 -7.69 23.52 -5.61
C GLN A 148 -7.43 22.32 -4.70
N ILE A 149 -7.59 21.09 -5.20
CA ILE A 149 -7.29 19.86 -4.45
C ILE A 149 -5.82 19.86 -4.02
N SER A 150 -4.88 20.18 -4.90
CA SER A 150 -3.45 20.27 -4.59
C SER A 150 -3.17 21.29 -3.47
N THR A 151 -3.81 22.46 -3.53
CA THR A 151 -3.66 23.50 -2.51
C THR A 151 -4.22 23.04 -1.16
N GLU A 152 -5.40 22.42 -1.14
CA GLU A 152 -6.01 21.84 0.05
C GLU A 152 -5.14 20.74 0.66
N VAL A 153 -4.62 19.83 -0.17
CA VAL A 153 -3.75 18.73 0.25
C VAL A 153 -2.47 19.28 0.87
N SER A 154 -1.84 20.29 0.26
CA SER A 154 -0.65 20.92 0.87
C SER A 154 -0.97 21.49 2.24
N SER A 155 -2.04 22.28 2.35
CA SER A 155 -2.45 22.92 3.59
C SER A 155 -2.76 21.90 4.68
N LYS A 156 -3.56 20.88 4.38
CA LYS A 156 -3.91 19.82 5.35
C LYS A 156 -2.70 18.99 5.76
N CYS A 157 -1.77 18.69 4.84
CA CYS A 157 -0.52 18.04 5.21
C CYS A 157 0.32 18.91 6.16
N ASP A 158 0.42 20.20 5.89
CA ASP A 158 1.18 21.13 6.73
C ASP A 158 0.53 21.27 8.12
N LEU A 159 -0.81 21.34 8.18
CA LEU A 159 -1.57 21.32 9.43
C LEU A 159 -1.45 19.99 10.18
N ALA A 160 -1.35 18.85 9.48
CA ALA A 160 -1.15 17.56 10.12
C ALA A 160 0.25 17.44 10.76
N ILE A 161 1.25 18.14 10.22
CA ILE A 161 2.61 18.22 10.78
C ILE A 161 2.64 19.20 11.96
N ILE A 162 2.16 20.43 11.72
CA ILE A 162 2.37 21.57 12.62
C ILE A 162 1.27 21.69 13.67
N GLY A 163 0.07 21.14 13.41
CA GLY A 163 -1.17 21.37 14.17
C GLY A 163 -1.82 22.73 13.90
N CYS A 164 -3.12 22.86 14.17
CA CYS A 164 -3.83 24.14 14.11
C CYS A 164 -3.71 24.89 15.44
N ALA A 165 -3.09 26.06 15.46
CA ALA A 165 -3.28 27.02 16.54
C ALA A 165 -4.64 27.68 16.40
N SER A 166 -5.66 27.17 17.09
CA SER A 166 -6.85 27.99 17.32
C SER A 166 -6.44 29.08 18.32
N LEU A 167 -6.27 30.29 17.83
CA LEU A 167 -6.11 31.49 18.65
C LEU A 167 -7.46 31.75 19.35
N GLU A 168 -7.69 31.14 20.52
CA GLU A 168 -8.72 31.69 21.42
C GLU A 168 -8.17 32.98 22.02
N GLY A 169 -8.62 34.12 21.49
CA GLY A 169 -8.33 35.45 22.02
C GLY A 169 -9.39 36.46 21.56
N SER A 170 -10.28 36.80 22.48
CA SER A 170 -11.28 37.90 22.46
C SER A 170 -12.51 37.78 21.53
N SER A 171 -13.61 37.26 22.08
CA SER A 171 -14.88 38.00 22.03
C SER A 171 -15.76 37.64 23.23
N SER A 172 -16.33 38.67 23.84
CA SER A 172 -17.14 38.63 25.04
C SER A 172 -18.57 38.14 24.79
N ASN A 173 -19.06 37.38 25.77
CA ASN A 173 -20.45 37.27 26.23
C ASN A 173 -21.54 36.63 25.34
N ASN A 174 -22.31 35.79 26.03
CA ASN A 174 -23.66 35.25 25.75
C ASN A 174 -23.82 34.33 24.53
N ASP A 175 -23.94 33.02 24.79
CA ASP A 175 -25.27 32.41 24.97
C ASP A 175 -25.18 30.94 25.36
N ASN A 176 -26.12 30.52 26.22
CA ASN A 176 -26.33 29.14 26.60
C ASN A 176 -26.85 28.34 25.39
N SER A 177 -25.98 27.62 24.69
CA SER A 177 -26.41 26.50 23.84
C SER A 177 -25.34 25.41 23.74
N VAL A 178 -25.77 24.22 24.13
CA VAL A 178 -25.27 22.87 23.82
C VAL A 178 -23.76 22.70 23.68
N GLU A 179 -23.21 22.03 24.69
CA GLU A 179 -21.86 21.51 24.88
C GLU A 179 -21.37 20.63 23.70
N SER A 180 -21.06 21.25 22.56
CA SER A 180 -20.28 20.62 21.50
C SER A 180 -18.81 20.89 21.77
N SER A 181 -18.21 19.99 22.54
CA SER A 181 -16.77 19.75 22.71
C SER A 181 -15.85 20.72 21.96
N LYS A 182 -15.29 21.69 22.69
CA LYS A 182 -14.09 22.42 22.30
C LYS A 182 -12.99 21.42 21.91
N THR A 183 -12.81 21.15 20.62
CA THR A 183 -11.63 20.42 20.14
C THR A 183 -10.42 21.32 20.32
N MET A 184 -9.72 21.15 21.45
CA MET A 184 -8.37 21.67 21.65
C MET A 184 -7.52 21.32 20.42
N ALA A 185 -6.81 22.31 19.91
CA ALA A 185 -5.74 22.17 18.93
C ALA A 185 -4.92 20.89 19.19
N SER A 186 -5.08 19.88 18.32
CA SER A 186 -4.30 18.64 18.39
C SER A 186 -3.02 18.85 17.60
N TYR A 187 -1.94 19.15 18.32
CA TYR A 187 -0.58 19.23 17.80
C TYR A 187 0.07 17.85 17.93
N ASP A 188 -0.13 16.96 16.95
CA ASP A 188 0.30 15.57 17.16
C ASP A 188 0.77 14.75 15.96
N PHE A 189 1.38 15.38 14.94
CA PHE A 189 1.95 14.67 13.78
C PHE A 189 0.99 13.59 13.23
N ASP A 190 -0.14 14.02 12.68
CA ASP A 190 -1.16 13.10 12.18
C ASP A 190 -0.78 12.52 10.82
N GLY A 191 0.03 11.47 10.85
CA GLY A 191 0.46 10.77 9.65
C GLY A 191 -0.70 10.08 8.90
N SER A 192 -1.85 9.84 9.53
CA SER A 192 -3.01 9.26 8.85
C SER A 192 -3.65 10.25 7.88
N VAL A 193 -3.76 11.52 8.29
CA VAL A 193 -4.21 12.63 7.43
C VAL A 193 -3.24 12.85 6.29
N ILE A 194 -1.92 12.81 6.57
CA ILE A 194 -0.89 12.94 5.54
C ILE A 194 -1.06 11.87 4.45
N VAL A 195 -1.11 10.60 4.83
CA VAL A 195 -1.25 9.50 3.86
C VAL A 195 -2.58 9.61 3.10
N HIS A 196 -3.67 9.94 3.78
CA HIS A 196 -4.98 10.12 3.15
C HIS A 196 -4.96 11.22 2.09
N GLU A 197 -4.43 12.40 2.41
CA GLU A 197 -4.41 13.53 1.47
C GLU A 197 -3.42 13.30 0.31
N MET A 198 -2.31 12.60 0.53
CA MET A 198 -1.41 12.17 -0.55
C MET A 198 -2.08 11.20 -1.52
N VAL A 199 -2.86 10.23 -1.01
CA VAL A 199 -3.64 9.30 -1.85
C VAL A 199 -4.77 10.03 -2.57
N ARG A 200 -5.48 10.95 -1.90
CA ARG A 200 -6.52 11.80 -2.51
C ARG A 200 -5.96 12.60 -3.69
N LEU A 201 -4.77 13.17 -3.56
CA LEU A 201 -4.10 13.89 -4.64
C LEU A 201 -3.78 12.96 -5.82
N ALA A 202 -3.24 11.77 -5.54
CA ALA A 202 -2.92 10.79 -6.55
C ALA A 202 -4.17 10.29 -7.31
N GLU A 203 -5.28 10.07 -6.61
CA GLU A 203 -6.55 9.65 -7.21
C GLU A 203 -7.17 10.77 -8.06
N ALA A 204 -7.18 12.01 -7.56
CA ALA A 204 -7.67 13.16 -8.31
C ALA A 204 -6.85 13.41 -9.60
N GLY A 205 -5.53 13.33 -9.49
CA GLY A 205 -4.65 13.46 -10.65
C GLY A 205 -4.77 12.29 -11.62
N SER A 206 -4.95 11.06 -11.13
CA SER A 206 -5.20 9.90 -12.02
C SER A 206 -6.53 10.02 -12.76
N ALA A 207 -7.57 10.53 -12.09
CA ALA A 207 -8.85 10.82 -12.72
C ALA A 207 -8.71 11.90 -13.81
N TYR A 208 -7.94 12.95 -13.55
CA TYR A 208 -7.62 14.00 -14.52
C TYR A 208 -6.94 13.42 -15.77
N VAL A 209 -5.88 12.63 -15.60
CA VAL A 209 -5.16 11.96 -16.70
C VAL A 209 -6.09 11.04 -17.51
N SER A 210 -7.04 10.37 -16.84
CA SER A 210 -7.98 9.46 -17.50
C SER A 210 -9.09 10.18 -18.28
N SER A 211 -9.51 11.37 -17.82
CA SER A 211 -10.57 12.16 -18.46
C SER A 211 -10.06 13.08 -19.57
N SER A 212 -8.81 13.51 -19.48
CA SER A 212 -8.23 14.54 -20.35
C SER A 212 -7.39 13.92 -21.46
N LYS A 213 -7.72 14.25 -22.71
CA LYS A 213 -6.90 13.85 -23.86
C LYS A 213 -5.57 14.61 -23.84
N VAL A 214 -4.52 13.92 -24.25
CA VAL A 214 -3.17 14.47 -24.40
C VAL A 214 -3.21 15.66 -25.36
N GLY A 215 -2.63 16.79 -24.94
CA GLY A 215 -2.59 18.03 -25.73
C GLY A 215 -3.87 18.87 -25.70
N ASP A 216 -4.97 18.41 -25.08
CA ASP A 216 -6.19 19.21 -24.95
C ASP A 216 -6.16 20.16 -23.75
N HIS A 217 -5.30 19.90 -22.77
CA HIS A 217 -5.27 20.63 -21.52
C HIS A 217 -3.85 21.13 -21.18
N PRO A 218 -3.72 22.27 -20.47
CA PRO A 218 -2.43 22.80 -20.03
C PRO A 218 -1.78 21.86 -18.99
N VAL A 219 -0.46 21.67 -19.09
CA VAL A 219 0.29 20.70 -18.27
C VAL A 219 0.56 21.18 -16.85
N GLU A 220 0.46 22.48 -16.60
CA GLU A 220 0.91 23.16 -15.38
C GLU A 220 0.17 22.68 -14.13
N ALA A 221 -1.14 22.44 -14.22
CA ALA A 221 -1.95 21.98 -13.09
C ALA A 221 -1.55 20.56 -12.65
N LEU A 222 -1.32 19.67 -13.61
CA LEU A 222 -0.88 18.30 -13.35
C LEU A 222 0.57 18.27 -12.86
N GLN A 223 1.46 19.05 -13.49
CA GLN A 223 2.87 19.17 -13.10
C GLN A 223 2.99 19.65 -11.65
N GLY A 224 2.27 20.72 -11.27
CA GLY A 224 2.27 21.22 -9.89
C GLY A 224 1.77 20.20 -8.87
N SER A 225 0.81 19.36 -9.25
CA SER A 225 0.28 18.28 -8.41
C SER A 225 1.30 17.15 -8.20
N ILE A 226 2.00 16.75 -9.27
CA ILE A 226 3.10 15.76 -9.21
C ILE A 226 4.24 16.29 -8.35
N ASP A 227 4.66 17.54 -8.56
CA ASP A 227 5.77 18.15 -7.82
C ASP A 227 5.45 18.30 -6.33
N LEU A 228 4.22 18.69 -6.00
CA LEU A 228 3.74 18.71 -4.61
C LEU A 228 3.83 17.33 -3.98
N LEU A 229 3.32 16.30 -4.66
CA LEU A 229 3.32 14.93 -4.14
C LEU A 229 4.75 14.42 -3.93
N ARG A 230 5.66 14.68 -4.88
CA ARG A 230 7.09 14.36 -4.75
C ARG A 230 7.75 15.06 -3.58
N LYS A 231 7.48 16.36 -3.40
CA LYS A 231 8.00 17.13 -2.27
C LYS A 231 7.55 16.53 -0.94
N LYS A 232 6.28 16.12 -0.83
CA LYS A 232 5.76 15.46 0.38
C LYS A 232 6.38 14.07 0.57
N LEU A 233 6.46 13.24 -0.48
CA LEU A 233 7.14 11.93 -0.41
C LEU A 233 8.61 12.07 0.05
N SER A 234 9.34 13.03 -0.51
CA SER A 234 10.72 13.33 -0.10
C SER A 234 10.80 13.79 1.36
N LEU A 235 9.89 14.69 1.79
CA LEU A 235 9.81 15.16 3.18
C LEU A 235 9.61 14.01 4.18
N PHE A 236 8.78 13.02 3.84
CA PHE A 236 8.53 11.85 4.71
C PHE A 236 9.56 10.73 4.51
N GLY A 237 10.59 10.95 3.69
CA GLY A 237 11.75 10.07 3.55
C GLY A 237 11.52 8.83 2.69
N PHE A 238 10.57 8.87 1.75
CA PHE A 238 10.42 7.81 0.76
C PHE A 238 11.66 7.72 -0.13
N THR A 239 11.99 6.52 -0.58
CA THR A 239 13.17 6.32 -1.44
C THR A 239 12.99 6.96 -2.81
N ASP A 240 14.11 7.25 -3.48
CA ASP A 240 14.12 7.76 -4.86
C ASP A 240 13.37 6.85 -5.84
N ARG A 241 13.28 5.54 -5.57
CA ARG A 241 12.49 4.59 -6.38
C ARG A 241 11.01 4.99 -6.42
N THR A 242 10.47 5.42 -5.28
CA THR A 242 9.07 5.88 -5.18
C THR A 242 8.94 7.34 -5.61
N VAL A 243 9.81 8.22 -5.12
CA VAL A 243 9.72 9.68 -5.36
C VAL A 243 9.89 10.02 -6.84
N ARG A 244 10.83 9.36 -7.52
CA ARG A 244 11.19 9.67 -8.91
C ARG A 244 10.53 8.73 -9.93
N ALA A 245 9.49 8.01 -9.51
CA ALA A 245 8.68 7.20 -10.42
C ALA A 245 8.20 8.06 -11.61
N GLY A 246 8.32 7.51 -12.83
CA GLY A 246 7.96 8.20 -14.08
C GLY A 246 9.05 9.09 -14.69
N ILE A 247 10.07 9.50 -13.93
CA ILE A 247 11.14 10.34 -14.47
C ILE A 247 12.09 9.46 -15.28
N VAL A 248 12.09 9.62 -16.61
CA VAL A 248 13.08 8.98 -17.48
C VAL A 248 14.46 9.53 -17.13
N ARG A 249 15.32 8.73 -16.50
CA ARG A 249 16.73 9.08 -16.31
C ARG A 249 17.38 9.15 -17.69
N SER A 250 17.55 10.35 -18.23
CA SER A 250 18.51 10.55 -19.31
C SER A 250 19.87 10.11 -18.78
N VAL A 251 20.49 9.16 -19.47
CA VAL A 251 21.83 8.65 -19.13
C VAL A 251 22.80 9.82 -19.28
N GLY A 252 23.05 10.51 -18.17
CA GLY A 252 23.93 11.66 -18.11
C GLY A 252 23.92 12.25 -16.71
N VAL A 253 25.07 12.12 -16.04
CA VAL A 253 25.43 12.70 -14.73
C VAL A 253 25.12 11.82 -13.51
N SER A 254 26.17 11.07 -13.15
CA SER A 254 26.70 10.76 -11.81
C SER A 254 25.73 10.60 -10.64
N GLY A 255 25.59 9.36 -10.20
CA GLY A 255 24.97 8.96 -8.94
C GLY A 255 24.94 7.44 -8.87
N ASP A 256 26.05 6.87 -8.40
CA ASP A 256 26.26 5.47 -8.04
C ASP A 256 25.13 5.00 -7.10
N ASP A 257 24.30 4.08 -7.60
CA ASP A 257 23.58 3.05 -6.82
C ASP A 257 22.67 2.23 -7.76
N GLY A 258 23.14 1.03 -8.10
CA GLY A 258 22.31 -0.18 -8.24
C GLY A 258 21.44 -0.38 -9.50
N HIS A 259 21.99 -1.14 -10.46
CA HIS A 259 21.28 -1.96 -11.45
C HIS A 259 20.30 -1.23 -12.40
N GLY A 260 20.82 -0.27 -13.18
CA GLY A 260 20.10 0.25 -14.34
C GLY A 260 20.03 -0.81 -15.45
N SER A 261 18.82 -1.31 -15.75
CA SER A 261 18.58 -2.24 -16.84
C SER A 261 19.10 -1.66 -18.17
N SER A 262 20.08 -2.35 -18.77
CA SER A 262 20.73 -1.98 -20.04
C SER A 262 19.85 -2.31 -21.24
N ILE A 263 18.60 -1.87 -21.22
CA ILE A 263 17.64 -2.08 -22.31
C ILE A 263 17.47 -0.75 -23.04
N LYS A 264 17.85 -0.71 -24.33
CA LYS A 264 17.58 0.44 -25.20
C LYS A 264 16.07 0.66 -25.27
N GLY A 265 15.59 1.82 -24.82
CA GLY A 265 14.14 2.15 -24.74
C GLY A 265 13.49 1.90 -23.37
N GLY A 266 14.21 1.29 -22.42
CA GLY A 266 13.71 1.04 -21.05
C GLY A 266 12.57 0.04 -20.96
N GLU A 267 11.98 -0.07 -19.77
CA GLU A 267 10.91 -1.03 -19.45
C GLU A 267 9.62 -0.77 -20.24
N ARG A 268 9.36 0.48 -20.63
CA ARG A 268 8.19 0.85 -21.45
C ARG A 268 8.27 0.31 -22.88
N ALA A 269 9.40 0.51 -23.57
CA ALA A 269 9.57 0.00 -24.92
C ALA A 269 9.49 -1.54 -24.96
N LEU A 270 9.97 -2.20 -23.89
CA LEU A 270 9.80 -3.64 -23.73
C LEU A 270 8.33 -4.02 -23.56
N ALA A 271 7.57 -3.30 -22.73
CA ALA A 271 6.14 -3.54 -22.54
C ALA A 271 5.34 -3.30 -23.84
N ASP A 272 5.64 -2.23 -24.59
CA ASP A 272 5.06 -1.95 -25.90
C ASP A 272 5.28 -3.10 -26.88
N GLU A 273 6.53 -3.58 -26.99
CA GLU A 273 6.89 -4.67 -27.89
C GLU A 273 6.24 -6.00 -27.44
N LEU A 274 6.19 -6.27 -26.13
CA LEU A 274 5.53 -7.47 -25.59
C LEU A 274 4.02 -7.49 -25.88
N VAL A 275 3.35 -6.33 -25.73
CA VAL A 275 1.92 -6.20 -26.00
C VAL A 275 1.66 -6.31 -27.50
N SER A 276 2.47 -5.63 -28.33
CA SER A 276 2.42 -5.75 -29.79
C SER A 276 2.60 -7.20 -30.26
N PHE A 277 3.60 -7.90 -29.71
CA PHE A 277 3.89 -9.31 -29.99
C PHE A 277 2.71 -10.22 -29.59
N ARG A 278 2.16 -10.06 -28.38
CA ARG A 278 0.96 -10.80 -27.93
C ARG A 278 -0.22 -10.57 -28.86
N SER A 279 -0.50 -9.32 -29.21
CA SER A 279 -1.63 -8.96 -30.09
C SER A 279 -1.45 -9.51 -31.50
N ALA A 280 -0.23 -9.53 -32.04
CA ALA A 280 0.09 -10.16 -33.31
C ALA A 280 -0.17 -11.68 -33.29
N ILE A 281 0.26 -12.37 -32.23
CA ILE A 281 0.00 -13.82 -32.04
C ILE A 281 -1.50 -14.09 -31.94
N ARG A 282 -2.23 -13.32 -31.11
CA ARG A 282 -3.68 -13.47 -30.95
C ARG A 282 -4.42 -13.24 -32.27
N LYS A 283 -4.03 -12.23 -33.05
CA LYS A 283 -4.61 -11.95 -34.37
C LYS A 283 -4.35 -13.09 -35.37
N ALA A 284 -3.13 -13.61 -35.43
CA ALA A 284 -2.77 -14.74 -36.29
C ALA A 284 -3.50 -16.03 -35.91
N ALA A 285 -3.67 -16.30 -34.61
CA ALA A 285 -4.45 -17.43 -34.12
C ALA A 285 -5.94 -17.32 -34.50
N LEU A 286 -6.54 -16.14 -34.31
CA LEU A 286 -7.95 -15.89 -34.63
C LEU A 286 -8.24 -15.89 -36.14
N SER A 287 -7.32 -15.40 -36.98
CA SER A 287 -7.50 -15.46 -38.45
C SER A 287 -7.55 -16.90 -38.94
N HIS A 288 -6.70 -17.79 -38.41
CA HIS A 288 -6.72 -19.22 -38.76
C HIS A 288 -8.00 -19.95 -38.34
N ILE A 289 -8.61 -19.56 -37.21
CA ILE A 289 -9.91 -20.10 -36.77
C ILE A 289 -11.03 -19.58 -37.69
N ARG A 290 -11.02 -18.29 -38.05
CA ARG A 290 -12.05 -17.66 -38.89
C ARG A 290 -12.00 -18.12 -40.36
N SER A 291 -10.82 -18.47 -40.88
CA SER A 291 -10.63 -18.93 -42.27
C SER A 291 -11.11 -20.36 -42.54
N GLY A 292 -11.73 -21.06 -41.58
CA GLY A 292 -12.78 -22.04 -41.84
C GLY A 292 -12.56 -23.17 -42.88
N ASP A 293 -11.31 -23.59 -43.18
CA ASP A 293 -11.14 -24.62 -44.21
C ASP A 293 -11.45 -26.03 -43.66
N SER A 294 -12.63 -26.55 -43.94
CA SER A 294 -13.19 -27.76 -43.33
C SER A 294 -12.56 -29.02 -43.94
N SER A 295 -11.47 -29.53 -43.36
CA SER A 295 -11.02 -30.90 -43.64
C SER A 295 -10.34 -31.57 -42.44
N VAL A 296 -10.50 -32.90 -42.42
CA VAL A 296 -10.42 -33.86 -41.30
C VAL A 296 -9.05 -33.97 -40.60
N SER A 297 -8.04 -33.19 -41.00
CA SER A 297 -6.69 -33.17 -40.41
C SER A 297 -6.50 -32.16 -39.24
N LYS A 298 -7.55 -31.42 -38.84
CA LYS A 298 -7.47 -30.20 -38.01
C LYS A 298 -7.62 -30.34 -36.49
N THR A 299 -7.89 -31.53 -35.93
CA THR A 299 -8.09 -31.67 -34.46
C THR A 299 -6.86 -31.26 -33.66
N ASN A 300 -5.66 -31.70 -34.08
CA ASN A 300 -4.41 -31.35 -33.42
C ASN A 300 -4.02 -29.88 -33.63
N THR A 301 -4.24 -29.32 -34.83
CA THR A 301 -3.92 -27.92 -35.15
C THR A 301 -4.84 -26.95 -34.40
N ASN A 302 -6.15 -27.23 -34.34
CA ASN A 302 -7.09 -26.41 -33.57
C ASN A 302 -6.81 -26.51 -32.06
N LYS A 303 -6.37 -27.67 -31.57
CA LYS A 303 -5.91 -27.83 -30.18
C LYS A 303 -4.69 -26.96 -29.89
N ALA A 304 -3.67 -26.97 -30.76
CA ALA A 304 -2.49 -26.13 -30.63
C ALA A 304 -2.82 -24.62 -30.65
N ILE A 305 -3.73 -24.18 -31.53
CA ILE A 305 -4.17 -22.78 -31.60
C ILE A 305 -4.91 -22.37 -30.31
N ASN A 306 -5.79 -23.24 -29.79
CA ASN A 306 -6.46 -22.99 -28.52
C ASN A 306 -5.47 -22.94 -27.34
N ASP A 307 -4.43 -23.77 -27.36
CA ASP A 307 -3.39 -23.74 -26.33
C ASP A 307 -2.54 -22.45 -26.41
N ILE A 308 -2.26 -21.93 -27.61
CA ILE A 308 -1.62 -20.61 -27.79
C ILE A 308 -2.51 -19.50 -27.23
N LEU A 309 -3.82 -19.52 -27.48
CA LEU A 309 -4.74 -18.51 -26.92
C LEU A 309 -4.78 -18.58 -25.38
N LYS A 310 -4.80 -19.78 -24.79
CA LYS A 310 -4.69 -19.95 -23.34
C LYS A 310 -3.39 -19.38 -22.77
N LEU A 311 -2.27 -19.55 -23.47
CA LEU A 311 -0.98 -18.96 -23.07
C LEU A 311 -1.02 -17.43 -23.14
N CYS A 312 -1.65 -16.87 -24.18
CA CYS A 312 -1.86 -15.42 -24.28
C CYS A 312 -2.77 -14.85 -23.17
N ASP A 313 -3.79 -15.61 -22.76
CA ASP A 313 -4.67 -15.21 -21.66
C ASP A 313 -3.98 -15.38 -20.30
N ALA A 314 -3.18 -16.44 -20.10
CA ALA A 314 -2.35 -16.61 -18.90
C ALA A 314 -1.26 -15.53 -18.77
N ALA A 315 -0.71 -15.07 -19.90
CA ALA A 315 0.20 -13.92 -19.91
C ALA A 315 -0.52 -12.64 -19.46
N ARG A 316 -1.72 -12.37 -19.98
CA ARG A 316 -2.53 -11.18 -19.61
C ARG A 316 -3.01 -11.20 -18.16
N ASP A 317 -3.55 -12.31 -17.70
CA ASP A 317 -4.33 -12.35 -16.46
C ASP A 317 -3.49 -12.74 -15.24
N ARG A 318 -2.34 -13.38 -15.43
CA ARG A 318 -1.48 -13.88 -14.35
C ARG A 318 -0.06 -13.35 -14.39
N THR A 319 0.60 -13.47 -15.54
CA THR A 319 2.05 -13.31 -15.63
C THR A 319 2.46 -11.83 -15.66
N LEU A 320 1.82 -11.05 -16.52
CA LEU A 320 2.08 -9.62 -16.65
C LEU A 320 1.60 -8.82 -15.42
N PRO A 321 0.42 -9.11 -14.82
CA PRO A 321 0.00 -8.41 -13.61
C PRO A 321 0.91 -8.68 -12.42
N ALA A 322 1.53 -9.86 -12.32
CA ALA A 322 2.55 -10.15 -11.31
C ALA A 322 3.84 -9.34 -11.53
N LEU A 323 4.12 -8.92 -12.77
CA LEU A 323 5.22 -8.02 -13.12
C LEU A 323 4.83 -6.54 -13.04
N GLY A 324 3.57 -6.23 -12.71
CA GLY A 324 3.05 -4.86 -12.65
C GLY A 324 2.61 -4.30 -14.01
N LEU A 325 2.21 -5.14 -14.95
CA LEU A 325 1.67 -4.75 -16.26
C LEU A 325 0.26 -5.31 -16.44
N ASP A 326 -0.70 -4.45 -16.73
CA ASP A 326 -2.08 -4.81 -17.03
C ASP A 326 -2.40 -4.48 -18.48
N ILE A 327 -3.08 -5.38 -19.21
CA ILE A 327 -3.42 -5.18 -20.63
C ILE A 327 -4.94 -5.10 -20.79
N SER A 328 -5.41 -4.01 -21.38
CA SER A 328 -6.79 -3.84 -21.84
C SER A 328 -6.87 -4.08 -23.35
N ASP A 329 -7.57 -5.15 -23.74
CA ASP A 329 -7.90 -5.45 -25.13
C ASP A 329 -9.20 -4.73 -25.51
N SER A 330 -9.19 -3.93 -26.59
CA SER A 330 -10.38 -3.26 -27.13
C SER A 330 -11.06 -4.17 -28.15
N ASP A 331 -12.27 -4.66 -27.86
CA ASP A 331 -13.03 -5.54 -28.77
C ASP A 331 -13.84 -4.78 -29.84
N VAL A 332 -13.59 -3.46 -30.02
CA VAL A 332 -14.36 -2.66 -30.98
C VAL A 332 -13.95 -3.04 -32.41
N GLU A 333 -14.94 -3.38 -33.24
CA GLU A 333 -14.81 -3.59 -34.69
C GLU A 333 -14.31 -2.28 -35.36
N GLY A 334 -13.01 -2.04 -35.25
CA GLY A 334 -12.44 -0.73 -35.55
C GLY A 334 -11.02 -0.53 -35.01
N GLY A 335 -10.19 -1.59 -34.98
CA GLY A 335 -8.74 -1.47 -35.05
C GLY A 335 -8.00 -0.59 -34.02
N GLU A 336 -8.53 -0.37 -32.82
CA GLU A 336 -7.70 0.23 -31.75
C GLU A 336 -6.69 -0.81 -31.24
N LYS A 337 -5.43 -0.38 -31.10
CA LYS A 337 -4.32 -1.21 -30.63
C LYS A 337 -4.58 -1.62 -29.17
N SER A 338 -4.26 -2.87 -28.80
CA SER A 338 -4.24 -3.29 -27.40
C SER A 338 -3.40 -2.32 -26.58
N GLN A 339 -3.98 -1.78 -25.51
CA GLN A 339 -3.31 -0.84 -24.61
C GLN A 339 -2.86 -1.55 -23.34
N TRP A 340 -1.79 -1.07 -22.74
CA TRP A 340 -1.30 -1.57 -21.47
C TRP A 340 -1.09 -0.42 -20.49
N ARG A 341 -1.10 -0.73 -19.20
CA ARG A 341 -0.85 0.23 -18.12
C ARG A 341 -0.09 -0.44 -16.98
N PHE A 342 0.71 0.32 -16.24
CA PHE A 342 1.39 -0.20 -15.05
C PHE A 342 0.40 -0.47 -13.93
N CYS A 343 0.39 -1.67 -13.36
CA CYS A 343 -0.40 -2.02 -12.19
C CYS A 343 0.48 -2.37 -10.99
N VAL A 344 -0.12 -2.43 -9.81
CA VAL A 344 0.54 -3.03 -8.65
C VAL A 344 0.71 -4.52 -8.92
N PRO A 345 1.89 -5.12 -8.68
CA PRO A 345 2.07 -6.57 -8.74
C PRO A 345 0.98 -7.31 -7.96
N ARG A 346 0.17 -8.12 -8.66
CA ARG A 346 -0.84 -8.98 -8.03
C ARG A 346 -0.43 -10.44 -8.19
N ASN A 347 -0.15 -11.11 -7.07
CA ASN A 347 -0.02 -12.56 -7.08
C ASN A 347 -1.43 -13.15 -7.07
N SER A 348 -1.70 -14.14 -7.92
CA SER A 348 -3.02 -14.79 -8.08
C SER A 348 -3.62 -15.43 -6.81
N ALA A 349 -2.90 -15.38 -5.68
CA ALA A 349 -3.43 -15.75 -4.37
C ALA A 349 -4.33 -14.67 -3.72
N SER A 350 -4.31 -13.42 -4.21
CA SER A 350 -5.10 -12.32 -3.63
C SER A 350 -6.43 -12.03 -4.34
N SER A 351 -6.64 -12.54 -5.56
CA SER A 351 -7.86 -12.29 -6.35
C SER A 351 -9.11 -13.02 -5.85
N ASP A 352 -8.94 -14.10 -5.07
CA ASP A 352 -10.08 -14.82 -4.48
C ASP A 352 -10.80 -14.03 -3.37
N LEU A 353 -10.23 -12.89 -2.94
CA LEU A 353 -10.83 -12.04 -1.91
C LEU A 353 -11.73 -10.93 -2.49
N GLU A 354 -11.56 -10.54 -3.76
CA GLU A 354 -12.37 -9.45 -4.36
C GLU A 354 -13.72 -9.93 -4.92
N THR A 355 -13.84 -11.19 -5.35
CA THR A 355 -15.12 -11.72 -5.89
C THR A 355 -16.18 -12.00 -4.80
N VAL A 356 -15.82 -11.94 -3.51
CA VAL A 356 -16.75 -12.13 -2.38
C VAL A 356 -17.43 -10.82 -1.95
N SER A 357 -16.99 -9.65 -2.43
CA SER A 357 -17.46 -8.34 -1.94
C SER A 357 -18.82 -7.86 -2.49
N LYS A 358 -19.58 -8.67 -3.23
CA LYS A 358 -20.96 -8.34 -3.67
C LYS A 358 -22.08 -9.13 -2.98
N ASN A 359 -21.78 -10.08 -2.09
CA ASN A 359 -22.78 -10.70 -1.23
C ASN A 359 -22.59 -10.24 0.21
N GLN A 360 -23.18 -9.09 0.55
CA GLN A 360 -23.38 -8.70 1.94
C GLN A 360 -24.32 -9.70 2.62
N ARG A 361 -23.77 -10.81 3.12
CA ARG A 361 -24.31 -11.46 4.31
C ARG A 361 -23.82 -10.65 5.50
N LYS A 362 -24.73 -9.86 6.09
CA LYS A 362 -24.58 -9.39 7.47
C LYS A 362 -24.04 -10.56 8.31
N PRO A 363 -22.97 -10.40 9.10
CA PRO A 363 -22.54 -11.46 9.99
C PRO A 363 -23.69 -11.72 10.97
N THR A 364 -24.41 -12.81 10.72
CA THR A 364 -25.39 -13.36 11.64
C THR A 364 -24.63 -13.81 12.86
N VAL A 365 -24.71 -13.03 13.94
CA VAL A 365 -24.25 -13.41 15.28
C VAL A 365 -25.05 -14.64 15.71
N PRO A 366 -24.45 -15.84 15.86
CA PRO A 366 -25.11 -16.91 16.59
C PRO A 366 -24.88 -16.63 18.08
N LYS A 367 -25.99 -16.29 18.74
CA LYS A 367 -26.38 -16.58 20.14
C LYS A 367 -25.26 -16.89 21.15
N VAL A 368 -25.19 -16.07 22.20
CA VAL A 368 -24.67 -16.32 23.55
C VAL A 368 -23.68 -17.50 23.65
N VAL A 369 -22.38 -17.19 23.54
CA VAL A 369 -21.32 -18.16 23.82
C VAL A 369 -21.34 -18.44 25.33
N PRO A 370 -21.51 -19.70 25.77
CA PRO A 370 -21.40 -20.06 27.19
C PRO A 370 -20.06 -19.60 27.75
N VAL A 371 -20.06 -19.08 28.99
CA VAL A 371 -18.84 -18.56 29.66
C VAL A 371 -17.68 -19.57 29.60
N LYS A 372 -17.99 -20.86 29.63
CA LYS A 372 -17.03 -21.97 29.58
C LYS A 372 -16.27 -22.08 28.24
N ASP A 373 -16.85 -21.58 27.15
CA ASP A 373 -16.26 -21.68 25.80
C ASP A 373 -15.62 -20.35 25.33
N MET A 374 -15.59 -19.33 26.19
CA MET A 374 -15.04 -18.00 25.89
C MET A 374 -13.58 -18.04 25.40
N PHE A 375 -12.78 -18.98 25.89
CA PHE A 375 -11.36 -19.13 25.54
C PHE A 375 -11.11 -20.21 24.47
N ARG A 376 -12.16 -20.73 23.84
CA ARG A 376 -12.09 -21.73 22.76
C ARG A 376 -12.47 -21.18 21.39
N VAL A 377 -13.09 -20.00 21.34
CA VAL A 377 -13.65 -19.40 20.13
C VAL A 377 -13.07 -17.99 19.89
N GLY A 378 -12.98 -17.57 18.64
CA GLY A 378 -12.61 -16.21 18.26
C GLY A 378 -11.14 -15.91 18.54
N GLN A 379 -10.84 -14.82 19.25
CA GLN A 379 -9.46 -14.35 19.47
C GLN A 379 -8.55 -15.28 20.29
N TYR A 380 -9.10 -16.36 20.87
CA TYR A 380 -8.38 -17.33 21.69
C TYR A 380 -8.31 -18.73 21.06
N GLU A 381 -8.91 -18.89 19.89
CA GLU A 381 -8.93 -20.16 19.16
C GLU A 381 -7.51 -20.60 18.82
N GLY A 382 -7.18 -21.86 19.14
CA GLY A 382 -5.85 -22.45 18.91
C GLY A 382 -4.73 -21.99 19.86
N MET A 383 -4.99 -21.08 20.81
CA MET A 383 -3.95 -20.57 21.73
C MET A 383 -3.67 -21.48 22.93
N PHE A 384 -4.61 -22.36 23.28
CA PHE A 384 -4.53 -23.22 24.46
C PHE A 384 -4.94 -24.63 24.10
N SER A 385 -4.20 -25.60 24.62
CA SER A 385 -4.41 -27.03 24.31
C SER A 385 -5.29 -27.72 25.35
N GLN A 386 -5.26 -27.25 26.61
CA GLN A 386 -6.00 -27.85 27.71
C GLN A 386 -6.69 -26.78 28.58
N TYR A 387 -7.81 -27.18 29.17
CA TYR A 387 -8.69 -26.33 29.96
C TYR A 387 -9.17 -27.09 31.22
N ASP A 388 -9.39 -26.39 32.31
CA ASP A 388 -10.00 -26.96 33.52
C ASP A 388 -11.54 -27.04 33.44
N ASP A 389 -12.16 -27.62 34.47
CA ASP A 389 -13.62 -27.82 34.54
C ASP A 389 -14.44 -26.53 34.50
N GLU A 390 -13.81 -25.39 34.81
CA GLU A 390 -14.38 -24.05 34.74
C GLU A 390 -14.14 -23.36 33.38
N GLY A 391 -13.53 -24.04 32.42
CA GLY A 391 -13.22 -23.51 31.08
C GLY A 391 -11.99 -22.57 31.05
N MET A 392 -11.15 -22.57 32.08
CA MET A 392 -9.93 -21.76 32.12
C MET A 392 -8.75 -22.50 31.50
N PRO A 393 -7.93 -21.83 30.65
CA PRO A 393 -6.75 -22.45 30.07
C PRO A 393 -5.70 -22.90 31.09
N THR A 394 -5.25 -24.15 30.98
CA THR A 394 -4.20 -24.74 31.83
C THR A 394 -2.89 -24.91 31.07
N HIS A 395 -2.92 -25.19 29.77
CA HIS A 395 -1.74 -25.35 28.92
C HIS A 395 -1.84 -24.49 27.65
N ASN A 396 -0.70 -23.94 27.21
CA ASN A 396 -0.58 -23.22 25.94
C ASN A 396 -0.70 -24.19 24.75
N SER A 397 -0.76 -23.67 23.53
CA SER A 397 -0.71 -24.46 22.28
C SER A 397 0.45 -25.46 22.25
N ASP A 398 1.59 -25.08 22.82
CA ASP A 398 2.83 -25.84 22.78
C ASP A 398 2.93 -26.90 23.90
N GLY A 399 1.84 -27.14 24.64
CA GLY A 399 1.78 -28.12 25.74
C GLY A 399 2.47 -27.67 27.04
N SER A 400 3.01 -26.46 27.11
CA SER A 400 3.57 -25.88 28.35
C SER A 400 2.48 -25.33 29.27
N GLU A 401 2.68 -25.45 30.59
CA GLU A 401 1.74 -24.90 31.59
C GLU A 401 1.58 -23.37 31.47
N VAL A 402 0.34 -22.90 31.55
CA VAL A 402 0.00 -21.47 31.54
C VAL A 402 0.53 -20.81 32.81
N SER A 403 1.42 -19.83 32.65
CA SER A 403 2.01 -19.12 33.79
C SER A 403 0.95 -18.53 34.74
N ASN A 404 1.22 -18.58 36.06
CA ASN A 404 0.35 -18.05 37.11
C ASN A 404 -0.09 -16.58 36.88
N ARG A 405 0.79 -15.76 36.29
CA ARG A 405 0.50 -14.36 35.96
C ARG A 405 -0.48 -14.21 34.79
N LEU A 406 -0.38 -15.08 33.78
CA LEU A 406 -1.30 -15.11 32.63
C LEU A 406 -2.66 -15.66 33.05
N ARG A 407 -2.71 -16.75 33.84
CA ARG A 407 -3.95 -17.32 34.38
C ARG A 407 -4.75 -16.30 35.19
N LYS A 408 -4.10 -15.47 36.00
CA LYS A 408 -4.75 -14.37 36.75
C LYS A 408 -5.35 -13.29 35.85
N LYS A 409 -4.73 -12.98 34.70
CA LYS A 409 -5.27 -12.02 33.72
C LYS A 409 -6.48 -12.59 32.96
N LEU A 410 -6.42 -13.87 32.57
CA LEU A 410 -7.52 -14.56 31.91
C LEU A 410 -8.73 -14.67 32.85
N LYS A 411 -8.50 -14.97 34.14
CA LYS A 411 -9.55 -15.00 35.17
C LYS A 411 -10.25 -13.65 35.29
N LYS A 412 -9.50 -12.54 35.35
CA LYS A 412 -10.07 -11.18 35.38
C LYS A 412 -10.88 -10.82 34.13
N LYS A 413 -10.50 -11.34 32.95
CA LYS A 413 -11.27 -11.15 31.71
C LYS A 413 -12.56 -11.96 31.71
N ARG A 414 -12.53 -13.21 32.18
CA ARG A 414 -13.71 -14.06 32.38
C ARG A 414 -14.70 -13.42 33.35
N ASP A 415 -14.21 -12.98 34.52
CA ASP A 415 -15.04 -12.35 35.56
C ASP A 415 -15.66 -11.02 35.11
N LYS A 416 -15.06 -10.34 34.12
CA LYS A 416 -15.64 -9.14 33.49
C LYS A 416 -16.70 -9.50 32.45
N PHE A 417 -16.56 -10.65 31.80
CA PHE A 417 -17.52 -11.17 30.82
C PHE A 417 -18.77 -11.73 31.51
N THR A 418 -18.60 -12.47 32.62
CA THR A 418 -19.72 -12.97 33.45
C THR A 418 -20.55 -11.88 34.11
N LYS A 419 -19.98 -10.69 34.32
CA LYS A 419 -20.71 -9.51 34.81
C LYS A 419 -21.47 -8.75 33.71
N LYS A 420 -21.20 -9.06 32.44
CA LYS A 420 -21.67 -8.30 31.27
C LYS A 420 -22.65 -9.10 30.41
N SER A 421 -22.56 -10.43 30.41
CA SER A 421 -23.65 -11.35 30.08
C SER A 421 -24.63 -11.44 31.25
#